data_AF-G0YGJ1-F1
#
_entry.id   AF-G0YGJ1-F1
#
_cell.length_a   1.000
_cell.length_b   1.000
_cell.length_c   1.000
_cell.angle_alpha   90.00
_cell.angle_beta   90.00
_cell.angle_gamma   90.00
#
_symmetry.space_group_name_H-M   'P 1'
#
loop_
_entity.id
_entity.type
_entity.pdbx_description
1 polymer ?
#
loop_
_entity_poly.entity_id
_entity_poly.type
_entity_poly.pdbx_seq_one_letter_code
_entity_poly.pdbx_strand_id
1 'polypeptide(L)' 'QKQAEKKKVIFTRAEKYVKEYRGKERDQIRLQRQAKKGNNFYVPPESRLAFVTRIRGINGVHPKPRKVMQLFRLRQINNG' A
#
# COMPACT_ATOMS: atom_id res chain seq x y z
N GLN A 1 26.37 -14.14 -17.98
CA GLN A 1 25.57 -13.35 -18.94
C GLN A 1 24.13 -13.14 -18.46
N LYS A 2 23.34 -14.20 -18.17
CA LYS A 2 21.93 -14.10 -17.70
C LYS A 2 21.65 -13.16 -16.50
N GLN A 3 22.58 -13.01 -15.54
CA GLN A 3 22.38 -12.11 -14.39
C GLN A 3 22.45 -10.62 -14.77
N ALA A 4 23.32 -10.24 -15.71
CA ALA A 4 23.46 -8.87 -16.17
C ALA A 4 22.21 -8.40 -16.91
N GLU A 5 21.65 -9.26 -17.76
CA GLU A 5 20.37 -9.01 -18.45
C GLU A 5 19.21 -8.86 -17.47
N LYS A 6 19.12 -9.72 -16.44
CA LYS A 6 18.11 -9.59 -15.38
C LYS A 6 18.21 -8.25 -14.65
N LYS A 7 19.42 -7.80 -14.31
CA LYS A 7 19.64 -6.50 -13.66
C LYS A 7 19.17 -5.34 -14.53
N LYS A 8 19.45 -5.38 -15.84
CA LYS A 8 18.98 -4.38 -16.81
C LYS A 8 17.44 -4.32 -16.84
N VAL A 9 16.78 -5.47 -16.89
CA VAL A 9 15.31 -5.55 -16.87
C VAL A 9 14.72 -5.01 -15.57
N ILE A 10 15.29 -5.37 -14.41
CA ILE A 10 14.83 -4.88 -13.10
C ILE A 10 14.97 -3.36 -13.02
N PHE A 11 16.09 -2.81 -13.47
CA PHE A 11 16.34 -1.38 -13.49
C PHE A 11 15.30 -0.63 -14.32
N THR A 12 15.06 -1.08 -15.56
CA THR A 12 14.04 -0.47 -16.43
C THR A 12 12.63 -0.60 -15.85
N ARG A 13 12.30 -1.68 -15.13
CA ARG A 13 11.00 -1.81 -14.45
C ARG A 13 10.86 -0.85 -13.27
N ALA A 14 11.90 -0.70 -12.45
CA ALA A 14 11.89 0.23 -11.33
C ALA A 14 11.68 1.67 -11.82
N GLU A 15 12.35 2.08 -12.90
CA GLU A 15 12.17 3.39 -13.53
C GLU A 15 10.72 3.61 -13.98
N LYS A 16 10.11 2.62 -14.64
CA LYS A 16 8.70 2.67 -15.06
C LYS A 16 7.76 2.87 -13.87
N TYR A 17 7.93 2.11 -12.78
CA TYR A 17 7.08 2.24 -11.59
C TYR A 17 7.23 3.62 -10.93
N VAL A 18 8.45 4.15 -10.82
CA VAL A 18 8.67 5.50 -10.25
C VAL A 18 7.97 6.56 -11.10
N LYS A 19 8.06 6.48 -12.43
CA LYS A 19 7.36 7.40 -13.34
C LYS A 19 5.85 7.32 -13.17
N GLU A 20 5.30 6.12 -13.05
CA GLU A 20 3.87 5.87 -12.84
C GLU A 20 3.38 6.47 -11.51
N TYR A 21 4.08 6.20 -10.40
CA TYR A 21 3.69 6.71 -9.08
C TYR A 21 3.73 8.23 -9.01
N ARG A 22 4.78 8.86 -9.56
CA ARG A 22 4.87 10.33 -9.63
C ARG A 22 3.80 10.95 -10.52
N GLY A 23 3.44 10.27 -11.62
CA GLY A 23 2.34 10.70 -12.49
C GLY A 23 1.01 10.74 -11.75
N LYS A 24 0.67 9.63 -11.08
CA LYS A 24 -0.57 9.50 -10.29
C LYS A 24 -0.67 10.55 -9.17
N GLU A 25 0.42 10.80 -8.44
CA GLU A 25 0.46 11.82 -7.39
C GLU A 25 0.18 13.23 -7.95
N ARG A 26 0.85 13.59 -9.06
CA ARG A 26 0.62 14.89 -9.73
C ARG A 26 -0.81 15.03 -10.25
N ASP A 27 -1.38 13.96 -10.79
CA ASP A 27 -2.75 13.96 -11.26
C ASP A 27 -3.77 14.16 -10.14
N GLN A 28 -3.57 13.53 -8.98
CA GLN A 28 -4.43 13.78 -7.81
C GLN A 28 -4.40 15.25 -7.38
N ILE A 29 -3.20 15.85 -7.33
CA ILE A 29 -3.05 17.29 -7.00
C ILE A 29 -3.73 18.17 -8.05
N ARG A 30 -3.58 17.82 -9.34
CA ARG A 30 -4.20 18.55 -10.45
C ARG A 30 -5.73 18.53 -10.34
N LEU A 31 -6.32 17.36 -10.09
CA LEU A 31 -7.77 17.19 -9.93
C LEU A 31 -8.31 17.98 -8.72
N GLN A 32 -7.60 17.95 -7.59
CA GLN A 32 -7.93 18.76 -6.42
C GLN A 32 -7.93 20.27 -6.73
N ARG A 33 -6.92 20.76 -7.48
CA ARG A 33 -6.84 22.18 -7.87
C ARG A 33 -7.95 22.57 -8.85
N GLN A 34 -8.28 21.70 -9.81
CA GLN A 34 -9.37 21.92 -10.75
C GLN A 34 -10.72 22.00 -10.05
N ALA A 35 -10.98 21.07 -9.12
CA ALA A 35 -12.19 21.08 -8.31
C ALA A 35 -12.29 22.38 -7.50
N LYS A 36 -11.21 22.76 -6.79
CA LYS A 36 -11.14 24.01 -6.03
C LYS A 36 -11.37 25.26 -6.89
N LYS A 37 -10.82 25.32 -8.11
CA LYS A 37 -11.04 26.43 -9.05
C LYS A 37 -12.49 26.52 -9.51
N GLY A 38 -13.14 25.37 -9.71
CA GLY A 38 -14.53 25.27 -10.15
C GLY A 38 -15.57 25.33 -9.03
N ASN A 39 -15.18 25.64 -7.78
CA ASN A 39 -16.05 25.54 -6.59
C ASN A 39 -16.72 24.16 -6.43
N ASN A 40 -16.08 23.11 -6.94
CA ASN A 40 -16.51 21.72 -6.87
C ASN A 40 -15.63 20.92 -5.89
N PHE A 41 -16.06 19.71 -5.53
CA PHE A 41 -15.33 18.82 -4.64
C PHE A 41 -14.68 17.67 -5.40
N TYR A 42 -13.43 17.37 -5.08
CA TYR A 42 -12.75 16.15 -5.55
C TYR A 42 -12.76 15.12 -4.42
N VAL A 43 -13.38 13.96 -4.66
CA VAL A 43 -13.37 12.82 -3.74
C VAL A 43 -12.24 11.88 -4.14
N PRO A 44 -11.19 11.72 -3.31
CA PRO A 44 -10.13 10.77 -3.60
C PRO A 44 -10.65 9.33 -3.60
N PRO A 45 -10.01 8.41 -4.35
CA PRO A 45 -10.37 7.00 -4.32
C PRO A 45 -10.07 6.38 -2.95
N GLU A 46 -10.89 5.41 -2.54
CA GLU A 46 -10.67 4.63 -1.33
C GLU A 46 -9.38 3.79 -1.40
N SER A 47 -8.72 3.61 -0.26
CA SER A 47 -7.48 2.84 -0.18
C SER A 47 -7.76 1.33 -0.35
N ARG A 48 -6.97 0.68 -1.22
CA ARG A 48 -7.15 -0.75 -1.54
C ARG A 48 -6.35 -1.70 -0.67
N LEU A 49 -5.35 -1.18 0.04
CA LEU A 49 -4.41 -1.96 0.85
C LEU A 49 -4.29 -1.33 2.22
N ALA A 50 -4.20 -2.18 3.24
CA ALA A 50 -3.91 -1.79 4.61
C ALA A 50 -2.76 -2.66 5.13
N PHE A 51 -1.82 -2.06 5.85
CA PHE A 51 -0.80 -2.76 6.61
C PHE A 51 -1.30 -2.94 8.05
N VAL A 52 -1.29 -4.16 8.56
CA VAL A 52 -1.92 -4.49 9.86
C VAL A 52 -0.90 -5.12 10.78
N THR A 53 -0.59 -4.45 11.90
CA THR A 53 0.37 -4.95 12.88
C THR A 53 -0.32 -5.50 14.12
N ARG A 54 0.16 -6.64 14.64
CA ARG A 54 -0.33 -7.20 15.90
C ARG A 54 0.26 -6.51 17.13
N ILE A 55 -0.59 -5.81 17.88
CA ILE A 55 -0.18 -5.09 19.10
C ILE A 55 -0.36 -5.88 20.41
N ARG A 56 -1.24 -6.90 20.42
CA ARG A 56 -1.51 -7.74 21.61
C ARG A 56 -0.74 -9.05 21.55
N GLY A 57 -0.25 -9.49 22.70
CA GLY A 57 0.36 -10.81 22.88
C GLY A 57 -0.61 -11.98 22.67
N ILE A 58 -0.16 -13.19 22.98
CA ILE A 58 -0.92 -14.43 22.77
C ILE A 58 -1.87 -14.74 23.93
N ASN A 59 -1.49 -14.35 25.15
CA ASN A 59 -2.21 -14.68 26.36
C ASN A 59 -3.48 -13.83 26.51
N GLY A 60 -4.55 -14.44 27.03
CA GLY A 60 -5.82 -13.75 27.30
C GLY A 60 -6.64 -13.37 26.06
N VAL A 61 -6.36 -13.98 24.89
CA VAL A 61 -7.14 -13.74 23.66
C VAL A 61 -8.19 -14.82 23.48
N HIS A 62 -9.47 -14.42 23.42
CA HIS A 62 -10.60 -15.32 23.16
C HIS A 62 -10.41 -16.10 21.84
N PRO A 63 -10.87 -17.36 21.72
CA PRO A 63 -10.63 -18.19 20.54
C PRO A 63 -11.04 -17.56 19.20
N LYS A 64 -12.13 -16.78 19.16
CA LYS A 64 -12.63 -16.14 17.93
C LYS A 64 -11.65 -15.06 17.37
N PRO A 65 -11.27 -14.01 18.12
CA PRO A 65 -10.20 -13.09 17.69
C PRO A 65 -8.86 -13.78 17.40
N ARG A 66 -8.50 -14.80 18.20
CA ARG A 66 -7.28 -15.58 17.98
C ARG A 66 -7.26 -16.24 16.60
N LYS A 67 -8.40 -16.79 16.16
CA LYS A 67 -8.52 -17.41 14.83
C LYS A 67 -8.41 -16.37 13.71
N VAL A 68 -9.00 -15.19 13.87
CA VAL A 68 -8.89 -14.10 12.90
C VAL A 68 -7.43 -13.67 12.72
N MET A 69 -6.67 -13.50 13.81
CA MET A 69 -5.24 -13.20 13.73
C MET A 69 -4.43 -14.29 13.01
N GLN A 70 -4.78 -15.56 13.20
CA GLN A 70 -4.15 -16.67 12.48
C GLN A 70 -4.39 -16.60 10.97
N LEU A 71 -5.60 -16.23 10.54
CA LEU A 71 -5.94 -16.07 9.11
C LEU A 71 -5.16 -14.92 8.46
N PHE A 72 -4.97 -13.81 9.18
CA PHE A 72 -4.09 -12.72 8.75
C PHE A 72 -2.60 -13.02 8.91
N ARG A 73 -2.22 -14.23 9.38
CA ARG A 73 -0.83 -14.65 9.65
C ARG A 73 -0.11 -13.82 10.73
N LEU A 74 -0.87 -13.14 11.59
CA LEU A 74 -0.38 -12.34 12.71
C LEU A 74 -0.14 -13.19 13.96
N ARG A 75 0.89 -14.05 13.92
CA ARG A 75 1.14 -15.07 14.98
C ARG A 75 1.89 -14.54 16.20
N GLN A 76 2.78 -13.59 16.01
CA GLN A 76 3.57 -12.98 17.08
C GLN A 76 3.23 -11.50 17.21
N ILE A 77 3.56 -10.92 18.37
CA ILE A 77 3.48 -9.48 18.58
C ILE A 77 4.44 -8.77 17.62
N ASN A 78 4.04 -7.60 17.12
CA ASN A 78 4.76 -6.78 16.15
C ASN A 78 4.93 -7.39 14.75
N ASN A 79 4.27 -8.51 14.44
CA ASN A 79 4.12 -8.96 13.07
C ASN A 79 3.19 -8.02 12.29
N GLY A 80 3.52 -7.74 11.04
CA GLY A 80 2.66 -7.09 10.05
C GLY A 80 2.95 -7.57 8.63
#